data_AF-A0A2V7HA73-F1
#
_entry.id   AF-A0A2V7HA73-F1
#
_cell.length_a   1.000
_cell.length_b   1.000
_cell.length_c   1.000
_cell.angle_alpha   90.00
_cell.angle_beta   90.00
_cell.angle_gamma   90.00
#
_symmetry.space_group_name_H-M   'P 1'
#
loop_
_entity.id
_entity.type
_entity.pdbx_description
1 polymer ?
#
loop_
_entity_poly.entity_id
_entity_poly.type
_entity_poly.pdbx_seq_one_letter_code
_entity_poly.pdbx_strand_id
1 'polypeptide(L)' 'MKRARPGWLTAALVAAGALCVVFPLFWMAVTSLKTVPEIQRLPLHVFPDRWSNLDNYREV' A
#
# COMPACT_ATOMS: atom_id res chain seq x y z
N MET A 1 -16.31 -5.46 39.30
CA MET A 1 -15.18 -5.58 38.35
C MET A 1 -15.23 -4.41 37.37
N LYS A 2 -14.43 -3.35 37.58
CA LYS A 2 -14.30 -2.26 36.59
C LYS A 2 -13.31 -2.75 35.53
N ARG A 3 -13.79 -3.14 34.35
CA ARG A 3 -12.95 -3.45 33.19
C ARG A 3 -12.11 -2.20 32.89
N ALA A 4 -10.80 -2.27 33.12
CA ALA A 4 -9.86 -1.33 32.54
C ALA A 4 -10.13 -1.33 31.03
N ARG A 5 -10.44 -0.17 30.44
CA ARG A 5 -10.66 -0.05 28.99
C ARG A 5 -9.29 0.21 28.37
N PRO A 6 -8.64 -0.76 27.70
CA PRO A 6 -7.34 -0.54 27.10
C PRO A 6 -7.54 0.16 25.75
N GLY A 7 -8.09 1.38 25.78
CA GLY A 7 -8.58 2.08 24.58
C GLY A 7 -7.48 2.31 23.53
N TRP A 8 -6.24 2.56 23.97
CA TRP A 8 -5.10 2.75 23.07
C TRP A 8 -4.64 1.44 22.41
N LEU A 9 -4.69 0.30 23.10
CA LEU A 9 -4.40 -1.02 22.52
C LEU A 9 -5.44 -1.39 21.48
N THR A 10 -6.71 -1.15 21.78
CA THR A 10 -7.79 -1.33 20.81
C THR A 10 -7.59 -0.43 19.59
N ALA A 11 -7.26 0.85 19.79
CA ALA A 11 -6.98 1.77 18.69
C ALA A 11 -5.78 1.34 17.84
N ALA A 12 -4.69 0.90 18.48
CA ALA A 12 -3.50 0.40 17.78
C ALA A 12 -3.80 -0.85 16.95
N LEU A 13 -4.57 -1.80 17.49
CA LEU A 13 -4.99 -3.00 16.77
C LEU A 13 -5.88 -2.67 15.57
N VAL A 14 -6.82 -1.74 15.74
CA VAL A 14 -7.67 -1.26 14.64
C VAL A 14 -6.83 -0.57 13.56
N ALA A 15 -5.90 0.30 13.94
CA ALA A 15 -5.01 0.96 13.00
C ALA A 15 -4.12 -0.04 12.24
N ALA A 16 -3.56 -1.03 12.93
CA ALA A 16 -2.76 -2.08 12.30
C ALA A 16 -3.61 -2.91 11.31
N GLY A 17 -4.82 -3.30 11.69
CA GLY A 17 -5.74 -3.99 10.80
C GLY A 17 -6.09 -3.15 9.56
N ALA A 18 -6.35 -1.86 9.75
CA ALA A 18 -6.61 -0.94 8.64
C ALA A 18 -5.39 -0.81 7.70
N LEU A 19 -4.17 -0.72 8.24
CA LEU A 19 -2.95 -0.71 7.44
C LEU A 19 -2.77 -2.01 6.64
N CYS A 20 -3.05 -3.17 7.23
CA CYS A 20 -3.01 -4.45 6.53
C CYS A 20 -3.99 -4.54 5.35
N VAL A 21 -5.12 -3.83 5.42
CA VAL A 21 -6.12 -3.78 4.34
C VAL A 21 -5.77 -2.71 3.29
N VAL A 22 -5.35 -1.53 3.72
CA VAL A 22 -5.05 -0.40 2.82
C VAL A 22 -3.73 -0.60 2.09
N PHE A 23 -2.73 -1.20 2.74
CA PHE A 23 -1.41 -1.44 2.16
C PHE A 23 -1.44 -2.19 0.81
N PRO A 24 -2.11 -3.35 0.66
CA PRO A 24 -2.16 -4.04 -0.63
C PRO A 24 -2.86 -3.22 -1.72
N LEU A 25 -3.87 -2.42 -1.38
CA LEU A 25 -4.55 -1.53 -2.33
C LEU A 25 -3.64 -0.38 -2.79
N PHE A 26 -2.94 0.24 -1.83
CA PHE A 26 -1.92 1.25 -2.12
C PHE A 26 -0.82 0.67 -3.00
N TRP A 27 -0.32 -0.52 -2.64
CA TRP A 27 0.71 -1.23 -3.39
C TRP A 27 0.27 -1.48 -4.84
N MET A 28 -0.93 -2.03 -5.03
CA MET A 28 -1.51 -2.29 -6.34
C MET A 28 -1.56 -1.01 -7.20
N ALA A 29 -2.03 0.11 -6.62
CA ALA A 29 -2.13 1.39 -7.32
C ALA A 29 -0.77 1.97 -7.72
N VAL A 30 0.25 1.88 -6.86
CA VAL A 30 1.59 2.35 -7.25
C VAL A 30 2.27 1.42 -8.23
N THR A 31 2.06 0.11 -8.14
CA THR A 31 2.65 -0.87 -9.07
C THR A 31 1.98 -0.87 -10.44
N SER A 32 0.68 -0.54 -10.53
CA SER A 32 0.00 -0.42 -11.83
C SER A 32 0.56 0.72 -12.69
N LEU A 33 1.23 1.69 -12.07
CA LEU A 33 1.93 2.78 -12.75
C LEU A 33 3.40 2.44 -13.05
N LYS A 34 3.96 1.37 -12.46
CA LYS A 34 5.36 0.98 -12.71
C LYS A 34 5.52 0.29 -14.04
N THR A 35 6.69 0.45 -14.65
CA THR A 35 7.10 -0.35 -15.81
C THR A 35 7.62 -1.73 -15.38
N VAL A 36 7.70 -2.70 -16.31
CA VAL A 36 8.24 -4.04 -16.01
C VAL A 36 9.67 -3.98 -15.42
N PRO A 37 10.61 -3.20 -16.00
CA PRO A 37 11.95 -3.05 -15.43
C PRO A 37 11.94 -2.43 -14.02
N GLU A 38 11.02 -1.50 -13.73
CA GLU A 38 10.89 -0.88 -12.40
C GLU A 38 10.42 -1.87 -11.32
N ILE A 39 9.59 -2.85 -11.68
CA ILE A 39 9.12 -3.89 -10.75
C ILE A 39 10.26 -4.89 -10.44
N GLN A 40 11.13 -5.16 -11.40
CA GLN A 40 12.22 -6.14 -11.28
C GLN A 40 13.51 -5.54 -10.70
N ARG A 41 13.57 -4.22 -10.49
CA ARG A 41 14.77 -3.54 -10.03
C ARG A 41 15.09 -3.88 -8.56
N LEU A 42 16.38 -3.98 -8.25
CA LEU A 42 16.90 -4.12 -6.89
C LEU A 42 17.86 -2.96 -6.59
N PRO A 43 17.64 -2.14 -5.54
CA PRO A 43 16.54 -2.20 -4.58
C PRO A 43 15.19 -1.70 -5.15
N LEU A 44 14.10 -2.28 -4.66
CA LEU A 44 12.75 -1.94 -5.09
C LEU A 44 12.35 -0.54 -4.60
N HIS A 45 11.81 0.30 -5.49
CA HIS A 45 11.21 1.57 -5.08
C HIS A 45 9.75 1.37 -4.69
N VAL A 46 9.32 2.04 -3.62
CA VAL A 46 7.89 2.11 -3.27
C VAL A 46 7.11 2.90 -4.33
N PHE A 47 7.61 4.07 -4.74
CA PHE A 47 6.91 4.94 -5.68
C PHE A 47 7.32 4.66 -7.14
N PRO A 48 6.42 4.88 -8.12
CA PRO A 48 6.79 4.83 -9.53
C PRO A 48 7.72 6.00 -9.88
N ASP A 49 8.60 5.79 -10.85
CA ASP A 49 9.47 6.88 -11.33
C ASP A 49 8.64 7.90 -12.15
N ARG A 50 7.53 7.47 -12.78
CA ARG A 50 6.56 8.34 -13.47
C ARG A 50 5.12 8.09 -13.02
N TRP A 51 4.55 9.06 -12.31
CA TRP A 51 3.14 9.01 -11.88
C TRP A 51 2.11 9.15 -13.02
N SER A 52 2.53 9.72 -14.15
CA SER A 52 1.68 9.88 -15.34
C SER A 52 1.78 8.71 -16.33
N ASN A 53 2.39 7.59 -15.93
CA ASN A 53 2.57 6.41 -16.77
C ASN A 53 1.24 5.65 -16.96
N LEU A 54 0.36 6.19 -17.80
CA LEU A 54 -0.93 5.60 -18.12
C LEU A 54 -0.86 4.60 -19.30
N ASP A 55 0.34 4.32 -19.80
CA ASP A 55 0.54 3.40 -20.93
C ASP A 55 0.05 1.98 -20.61
N ASN A 56 0.20 1.54 -19.35
CA ASN A 56 -0.34 0.27 -18.84
C ASN A 56 -1.88 0.18 -18.89
N TYR A 57 -2.59 1.29 -19.11
CA TYR A 57 -4.06 1.33 -19.25
C TYR A 57 -4.53 1.53 -20.69
N ARG A 58 -3.60 1.74 -21.64
CA ARG A 58 -3.91 1.92 -23.07
C ARG A 58 -4.00 0.60 -23.81
N GLU A 59 -3.24 -0.40 -23.39
CA GLU A 59 -3.29 -1.76 -23.92
C GLU A 59 -4.35 -2.56 -23.15
N VAL A 60 -5.61 -2.43 -23.59
CA VAL A 60 -6.73 -3.31 -23.19
C VAL A 60 -7.47 -3.80 -24.43
#